data_AF-A0A0F9NLH1-F1
#
_entry.id   AF-A0A0F9NLH1-F1
#
_cell.length_a   1.000
_cell.length_b   1.000
_cell.length_c   1.000
_cell.angle_alpha   90.00
_cell.angle_beta   90.00
_cell.angle_gamma   90.00
#
_symmetry.space_group_name_H-M   'P 1'
#
loop_
_entity.id
_entity.type
_entity.pdbx_description
1 polymer ?
#
loop_
_entity_poly.entity_id
_entity_poly.type
_entity_poly.pdbx_seq_one_letter_code
_entity_poly.pdbx_strand_id
1 'polypeptide(L)' 'MHQRQITKIGNSLGITIPADYLHRLRWKHGHQLNITLNVRNQIVLWKPTKGPYKSASR' A
#
# COMPACT_ATOMS: atom_id res chain seq x y z
N MET A 1 15.18 -14.37 2.25
CA MET A 1 13.75 -13.99 2.16
C MET A 1 13.47 -12.92 3.21
N HIS A 2 12.91 -11.76 2.86
CA HIS A 2 12.46 -10.81 3.88
C HIS A 2 11.12 -11.31 4.45
N GLN A 3 11.14 -11.86 5.66
CA GLN A 3 9.91 -12.22 6.37
C GLN A 3 9.17 -10.93 6.71
N ARG A 4 8.06 -10.67 6.01
CA ARG A 4 7.22 -9.50 6.26
C ARG A 4 6.34 -9.81 7.47
N GLN A 5 6.62 -9.16 8.60
CA GLN A 5 5.83 -9.32 9.81
C GLN A 5 4.49 -8.57 9.66
N ILE A 6 3.40 -9.25 10.03
CA ILE A 6 2.09 -8.64 10.20
C ILE A 6 2.00 -8.19 11.66
N THR A 7 1.68 -6.92 11.89
CA THR A 7 1.56 -6.32 13.21
C THR A 7 0.13 -5.82 13.44
N LYS A 8 -0.30 -5.74 14.69
CA LYS A 8 -1.59 -5.12 15.04
C LYS A 8 -1.37 -3.64 15.33
N ILE A 9 -2.14 -2.76 14.68
CA ILE A 9 -2.10 -1.30 14.87
C ILE A 9 -3.53 -0.87 15.24
N GLY A 10 -3.78 -0.67 16.53
CA GLY A 10 -5.13 -0.43 17.05
C GLY A 10 -6.08 -1.59 16.71
N ASN A 11 -7.16 -1.29 15.98
CA ASN A 11 -8.13 -2.29 15.50
C ASN A 11 -7.82 -2.81 14.10
N SER A 12 -6.66 -2.46 13.54
CA SER A 12 -6.26 -2.81 12.18
C SER A 12 -5.04 -3.72 12.16
N LEU A 13 -4.85 -4.43 11.05
CA LEU A 13 -3.61 -5.14 10.73
C LEU A 13 -2.71 -4.24 9.89
N GLY A 14 -1.42 -4.22 10.22
CA GLY A 14 -0.37 -3.46 9.55
C GLY A 14 0.72 -4.37 9.01
N ILE A 15 1.38 -3.91 7.95
CA ILE A 15 2.58 -4.55 7.40
C ILE A 15 3.61 -3.46 7.18
N THR A 16 4.82 -3.67 7.68
CA THR A 16 5.92 -2.73 7.44
C THR A 16 6.53 -2.99 6.06
N ILE A 17 6.51 -1.97 5.21
CA ILE A 17 7.18 -1.98 3.91
C ILE A 17 8.58 -1.39 4.08
N PRO A 18 9.65 -2.14 3.74
CA PRO A 18 11.01 -1.60 3.79
C PRO A 18 11.17 -0.33 2.95
N ALA A 19 11.96 0.62 3.47
CA ALA A 19 12.14 1.94 2.87
C ALA A 19 12.58 1.87 1.41
N ASP A 20 13.46 0.93 1.05
CA ASP A 20 13.97 0.76 -0.31
C ASP A 20 12.86 0.54 -1.35
N TYR A 21 11.81 -0.19 -1.00
CA TYR A 21 10.66 -0.38 -1.90
C TYR A 21 9.89 0.92 -2.09
N LEU A 22 9.71 1.70 -1.01
CA LEU A 22 9.06 3.00 -1.07
C LEU A 22 9.87 3.99 -1.92
N HIS A 23 11.20 4.00 -1.78
CA HIS A 23 12.09 4.84 -2.58
C HIS A 23 12.00 4.51 -4.08
N ARG A 24 12.08 3.21 -4.44
CA ARG A 24 11.95 2.77 -5.84
C ARG A 24 10.59 3.12 -6.44
N LEU A 25 9.53 3.01 -5.65
CA LEU A 25 8.18 3.37 -6.07
C LEU A 25 7.91 4.88 -6.00
N ARG A 26 8.82 5.70 -5.47
CA ARG A 26 8.59 7.12 -5.14
C ARG A 26 7.30 7.29 -4.32
N TRP A 27 7.16 6.49 -3.27
CA TRP A 27 6.09 6.57 -2.29
C TRP A 27 6.52 7.36 -1.07
N LYS A 28 5.58 8.15 -0.56
CA LYS A 28 5.72 8.96 0.65
C LYS A 28 4.51 8.72 1.54
N HIS A 29 4.66 9.02 2.82
CA HIS A 29 3.55 8.99 3.76
C HIS A 29 2.40 9.88 3.24
N GLY A 30 1.15 9.42 3.40
CA GLY A 30 -0.04 10.10 2.88
C GLY A 30 -0.39 9.80 1.42
N HIS A 31 0.47 9.11 0.67
CA HIS A 31 0.09 8.62 -0.66
C HIS A 31 -0.97 7.51 -0.57
N GLN A 32 -2.00 7.62 -1.41
CA GLN A 32 -2.96 6.55 -1.60
C GLN A 32 -2.32 5.36 -2.34
N LEU A 33 -2.80 4.18 -2.01
CA LEU A 33 -2.42 2.92 -2.64
C LEU A 33 -3.66 2.05 -2.84
N ASN A 34 -3.62 1.20 -3.85
CA ASN A 34 -4.62 0.15 -4.05
C ASN A 34 -4.08 -1.17 -3.49
N ILE A 35 -4.96 -1.96 -2.87
CA ILE A 35 -4.67 -3.29 -2.35
C ILE A 35 -5.63 -4.27 -3.00
N THR A 36 -5.12 -5.34 -3.61
CA THR A 36 -5.97 -6.47 -4.03
C THR A 36 -5.30 -7.82 -3.77
N LEU A 37 -6.11 -8.86 -3.83
CA LEU A 37 -5.67 -10.25 -3.88
C LEU A 37 -5.63 -10.69 -5.35
N ASN A 38 -4.48 -11.18 -5.82
CA ASN A 38 -4.37 -11.73 -7.17
C ASN A 38 -4.80 -13.21 -7.21
N VAL A 39 -4.88 -13.78 -8.42
CA VAL A 39 -5.25 -15.20 -8.65
C VAL A 39 -4.27 -16.22 -8.02
N ARG A 40 -3.10 -15.77 -7.56
CA ARG A 40 -2.11 -16.59 -6.85
C ARG A 40 -2.19 -16.42 -5.33
N ASN A 41 -3.27 -15.84 -4.82
CA ASN A 41 -3.48 -15.52 -3.41
C ASN A 41 -2.38 -14.62 -2.82
N GLN A 42 -1.83 -13.73 -3.63
CA GLN A 42 -0.82 -12.75 -3.19
C GLN A 42 -1.47 -11.38 -3.04
N ILE A 43 -1.14 -10.69 -1.95
CA ILE A 43 -1.49 -9.28 -1.76
C ILE A 43 -0.61 -8.45 -2.68
N VAL A 44 -1.23 -7.71 -3.58
CA VAL A 44 -0.56 -6.80 -4.53
C VAL A 44 -0.90 -5.36 -4.17
N LEU A 45 0.15 -4.52 -4.14
CA LEU A 45 0.08 -3.10 -3.82
C LEU A 45 0.56 -2.31 -5.04
N TRP A 46 -0.18 -1.27 -5.45
CA TRP A 46 0.25 -0.40 -6.55
C TRP A 46 -0.28 1.04 -6.45
N LYS A 47 0.34 1.95 -7.22
CA LYS A 47 -0.08 3.34 -7.35
C LYS A 47 -1.40 3.44 -8.12
N PRO A 48 -2.40 4.22 -7.65
CA PRO A 48 -3.54 4.57 -8.46
C PRO A 48 -3.08 5.23 -9.78
N THR A 49 -3.57 4.76 -10.92
CA THR A 49 -3.16 5.22 -12.27
C THR A 49 -4.07 6.30 -12.85
N LYS A 50 -5.05 6.81 -12.10
CA LYS A 50 -5.94 7.89 -12.55
C LYS A 50 -5.44 9.24 -12.02
N GLY A 51 -5.46 10.26 -12.91
CA GLY A 51 -5.05 11.64 -12.68
C GLY A 51 -5.81 12.35 -11.54
N PRO A 52 -5.71 13.71 -11.41
CA PRO A 52 -6.05 14.42 -10.20
C PRO A 52 -7.46 14.06 -9.73
N TYR A 53 -7.51 13.42 -8.56
CA TYR A 53 -8.75 12.98 -7.96
C TYR A 53 -9.49 14.25 -7.50
N LYS A 54 -10.57 14.61 -8.20
CA LYS A 54 -11.57 15.53 -7.64
C LYS A 54 -12.04 14.91 -6.34
N SER A 55 -11.72 15.56 -5.23
CA SER A 55 -12.35 15.30 -3.94
C SER A 55 -13.85 15.34 -4.17
N ALA A 56 -14.52 14.19 -4.14
CA ALA A 56 -15.97 14.14 -4.07
C ALA A 56 -16.35 14.58 -2.66
N SER A 57 -16.40 15.90 -2.46
CA SER A 57 -17.09 16.50 -1.33
C SER A 57 -18.56 16.62 -1.70
N ARG A 58 -19.37 15.65 -1.28
CA ARG A 58 -20.74 15.79 -0.71
C ARG A 58 -21.36 14.42 -0.54
#